data_AF-A0A3P6TWG5-F1
#
_entry.id   AF-A0A3P6TWG5-F1
#
_cell.length_a   1.000
_cell.length_b   1.000
_cell.length_c   1.000
_cell.angle_alpha   90.00
_cell.angle_beta   90.00
_cell.angle_gamma   90.00
#
_symmetry.space_group_name_H-M   'P 1'
#
loop_
_entity.id
_entity.type
_entity.pdbx_description
1 polymer ?
#
loop_
_entity_poly.entity_id
_entity_poly.type
_entity_poly.pdbx_seq_one_letter_code
_entity_poly.pdbx_strand_id
1 'polypeptide(L)'
;MALPDSYLQTFQDHYETSLKNMQPLQVFILNPGDLRDPQRLETIKQIVKDYENATYSYGPESTFFWLQSYEDFLNFYGETEDFTYEEMPRFFKSTTYFYLSSFVKYNETACLENSPACITSFFFMTNFHEHIKYHELIPALREWRAIAAKYPDYQVYAYSEHSPFIDQTLAIDSTVWGSMGAALLCTAIACFIFIPNIACIITACLSVLSIAIGLLGMLSLWGKFKDIQNL
;
A
#
# COMPACT_ATOMS: atom_id res chain seq x y z
N MET A 1 24.84 -3.47 -3.62
CA MET A 1 25.11 -4.78 -2.98
C MET A 1 26.17 -4.56 -1.92
N ALA A 2 25.85 -4.88 -0.68
CA ALA A 2 26.83 -4.88 0.39
C ALA A 2 27.92 -5.93 0.11
N LEU A 3 29.11 -5.75 0.68
CA LEU A 3 30.15 -6.78 0.67
C LEU A 3 29.60 -8.04 1.36
N PRO A 4 29.94 -9.25 0.88
CA PRO A 4 29.40 -10.51 1.44
C PRO A 4 29.75 -10.74 2.92
N ASP A 5 30.76 -10.05 3.45
CA ASP A 5 31.13 -10.11 4.88
C ASP A 5 30.69 -8.84 5.65
N SER A 6 29.77 -8.06 5.09
CA SER A 6 29.29 -6.83 5.71
C SER A 6 28.25 -7.12 6.79
N TYR A 7 28.31 -6.35 7.90
CA TYR A 7 27.25 -6.29 8.90
C TYR A 7 25.86 -5.99 8.30
N LEU A 8 25.80 -5.30 7.15
CA LEU A 8 24.53 -5.01 6.48
C LEU A 8 23.80 -6.27 6.03
N GLN A 9 24.53 -7.33 5.66
CA GLN A 9 23.90 -8.57 5.23
C GLN A 9 23.24 -9.29 6.41
N THR A 10 23.94 -9.39 7.55
CA THR A 10 23.35 -9.99 8.75
C THR A 10 22.19 -9.17 9.29
N PHE A 11 22.29 -7.84 9.27
CA PHE A 11 21.18 -6.95 9.62
C PHE A 11 19.98 -7.17 8.70
N GLN A 12 20.20 -7.23 7.38
CA GLN A 12 19.15 -7.47 6.40
C GLN A 12 18.46 -8.81 6.63
N ASP A 13 19.21 -9.89 6.83
CA ASP A 13 18.64 -11.23 7.10
C ASP A 13 17.76 -11.23 8.37
N HIS A 14 18.22 -10.56 9.44
CA HIS A 14 17.46 -10.42 10.68
C HIS A 14 16.21 -9.54 10.51
N TYR A 15 16.33 -8.46 9.76
CA TYR A 15 15.22 -7.54 9.47
C TYR A 15 14.15 -8.22 8.62
N GLU A 16 14.54 -8.89 7.53
CA GLU A 16 13.65 -9.67 6.69
C GLU A 16 12.94 -10.77 7.49
N THR A 17 13.68 -11.52 8.32
CA THR A 17 13.07 -12.54 9.19
C THR A 17 12.04 -11.94 10.14
N SER A 18 12.29 -10.73 10.65
CA SER A 18 11.36 -10.03 11.54
C SER A 18 10.11 -9.56 10.79
N LEU A 19 10.27 -8.97 9.60
CA LEU A 19 9.16 -8.55 8.75
C LEU A 19 8.31 -9.73 8.27
N LYS A 20 8.91 -10.90 8.04
CA LYS A 20 8.16 -12.13 7.72
C LYS A 20 7.15 -12.50 8.80
N ASN A 21 7.56 -12.28 10.04
CA ASN A 21 6.75 -12.61 11.18
C ASN A 21 5.77 -11.48 11.47
N MET A 22 6.10 -10.23 11.19
CA MET A 22 5.20 -9.12 11.49
C MET A 22 5.39 -7.98 10.50
N GLN A 23 4.48 -7.91 9.52
CA GLN A 23 4.44 -6.82 8.57
C GLN A 23 3.27 -5.89 8.90
N PRO A 24 3.52 -4.64 9.33
CA PRO A 24 2.46 -3.69 9.58
C PRO A 24 1.86 -3.20 8.26
N LEU A 25 0.53 -3.24 8.19
CA LEU A 25 -0.28 -2.58 7.18
C LEU A 25 -0.96 -1.38 7.81
N GLN A 26 -0.78 -0.20 7.21
CA GLN A 26 -1.45 1.03 7.61
C GLN A 26 -2.63 1.25 6.66
N VAL A 27 -3.86 1.30 7.18
CA VAL A 27 -5.06 1.52 6.39
C VAL A 27 -5.60 2.92 6.69
N PHE A 28 -5.52 3.79 5.69
CA PHE A 28 -5.96 5.17 5.75
C PHE A 28 -7.43 5.28 5.33
N ILE A 29 -8.20 6.05 6.08
CA ILE A 29 -9.58 6.43 5.77
C ILE A 29 -9.60 7.94 5.66
N LEU A 30 -9.75 8.43 4.43
CA LEU A 30 -9.66 9.87 4.13
C LEU A 30 -11.01 10.57 4.16
N ASN A 31 -12.11 9.83 4.15
CA ASN A 31 -13.46 10.39 4.24
C ASN A 31 -14.35 9.60 5.22
N PRO A 32 -14.15 9.77 6.54
CA PRO A 32 -14.99 9.10 7.53
C PRO A 32 -16.44 9.58 7.52
N GLY A 33 -16.69 10.84 7.12
CA GLY A 33 -18.00 11.49 7.23
C GLY A 33 -18.39 11.74 8.68
N ASP A 34 -19.70 11.70 8.98
CA ASP A 34 -20.20 11.86 10.35
C ASP A 34 -20.20 10.52 11.09
N LEU A 35 -19.37 10.41 12.13
CA LEU A 35 -19.23 9.22 12.97
C LEU A 35 -20.30 9.12 14.06
N ARG A 36 -21.07 10.19 14.27
CA ARG A 36 -22.25 10.14 15.16
C ARG A 36 -23.40 9.36 14.53
N ASP A 37 -23.39 9.21 13.21
CA ASP A 37 -24.31 8.31 12.51
C ASP A 37 -23.90 6.84 12.80
N PRO A 38 -24.74 6.06 13.50
CA PRO A 38 -24.42 4.67 13.83
C PRO A 38 -24.13 3.81 12.59
N GLN A 39 -24.76 4.10 11.46
CA GLN A 39 -24.52 3.34 10.22
C GLN A 39 -23.11 3.58 9.68
N ARG A 40 -22.65 4.84 9.72
CA ARG A 40 -21.29 5.17 9.27
C ARG A 40 -20.24 4.57 10.20
N LEU A 41 -20.47 4.65 11.51
CA LEU A 41 -19.59 4.08 12.52
C LEU A 41 -19.47 2.56 12.37
N GLU A 42 -20.60 1.87 12.21
CA GLU A 42 -20.63 0.41 12.01
C GLU A 42 -19.91 0.02 10.71
N THR A 43 -20.07 0.80 9.64
CA THR A 43 -19.35 0.55 8.39
C THR A 43 -17.84 0.66 8.58
N ILE A 44 -17.34 1.59 9.40
CA ILE A 44 -15.91 1.68 9.72
C ILE A 44 -15.44 0.47 10.50
N LYS A 45 -16.21 -0.01 11.49
CA LYS A 45 -15.91 -1.25 12.20
C LYS A 45 -15.87 -2.44 11.24
N GLN A 46 -16.78 -2.48 10.26
CA GLN A 46 -16.79 -3.50 9.22
C GLN A 46 -15.56 -3.42 8.30
N ILE A 47 -15.11 -2.22 7.93
CA ILE A 47 -13.86 -2.03 7.16
C ILE A 47 -12.69 -2.65 7.94
N VAL A 48 -12.55 -2.31 9.23
CA VAL A 48 -11.48 -2.86 10.08
C VAL A 48 -11.55 -4.38 10.12
N LYS A 49 -12.75 -4.94 10.35
CA LYS A 49 -12.99 -6.39 10.40
C LYS A 49 -12.67 -7.09 9.09
N ASP A 50 -12.94 -6.47 7.94
CA ASP A 50 -12.59 -7.02 6.63
C ASP A 50 -11.07 -7.15 6.45
N TYR A 51 -10.28 -6.20 6.99
CA TYR A 51 -8.81 -6.29 6.99
C TYR A 51 -8.27 -7.27 8.04
N GLU A 52 -8.92 -7.39 9.18
CA GLU A 52 -8.59 -8.39 10.22
C GLU A 52 -8.83 -9.83 9.74
N ASN A 53 -9.81 -10.03 8.86
CA ASN A 53 -10.11 -11.34 8.28
C ASN A 53 -9.45 -11.57 6.91
N ALA A 54 -8.68 -10.61 6.40
CA ALA A 54 -7.97 -10.75 5.13
C ALA A 54 -6.92 -11.87 5.21
N THR A 55 -6.57 -12.44 4.05
CA THR A 55 -5.55 -13.49 4.00
C THR A 55 -4.25 -13.00 4.63
N TYR A 56 -3.64 -13.83 5.46
CA TYR A 56 -2.40 -13.57 6.20
C TYR A 56 -2.49 -12.55 7.34
N SER A 57 -3.68 -12.07 7.70
CA SER A 57 -3.84 -11.19 8.85
C SER A 57 -3.68 -11.96 10.17
N TYR A 58 -3.06 -11.33 11.17
CA TYR A 58 -3.05 -11.83 12.55
C TYR A 58 -4.41 -11.68 13.25
N GLY A 59 -5.37 -10.98 12.62
CA GLY A 59 -6.68 -10.73 13.19
C GLY A 59 -6.71 -9.56 14.19
N PRO A 60 -7.79 -9.46 14.98
CA PRO A 60 -8.10 -8.28 15.79
C PRO A 60 -7.08 -7.99 16.89
N GLU A 61 -6.43 -9.03 17.43
CA GLU A 61 -5.39 -8.88 18.47
C GLU A 61 -4.16 -8.09 17.99
N SER A 62 -3.98 -7.98 16.67
CA SER A 62 -2.87 -7.25 16.06
C SER A 62 -3.24 -5.86 15.56
N THR A 63 -4.52 -5.47 15.70
CA THR A 63 -5.06 -4.21 15.20
C THR A 63 -4.89 -3.12 16.24
N PHE A 64 -4.21 -2.05 15.85
CA PHE A 64 -4.11 -0.81 16.61
C PHE A 64 -5.08 0.20 16.00
N PHE A 65 -6.18 0.44 16.72
CA PHE A 65 -7.23 1.36 16.30
C PHE A 65 -7.71 2.23 17.45
N TRP A 66 -7.87 3.53 17.19
CA TRP A 66 -8.24 4.52 18.21
C TRP A 66 -9.70 4.41 18.65
N LEU A 67 -10.60 3.95 17.78
CA LEU A 67 -12.03 4.00 18.03
C LEU A 67 -12.44 3.10 19.21
N GLN A 68 -11.91 1.87 19.28
CA GLN A 68 -12.23 0.96 20.38
C GLN A 68 -11.77 1.54 21.72
N SER A 69 -10.55 2.06 21.78
CA SER A 69 -10.05 2.75 22.97
C SER A 69 -10.87 3.99 23.34
N TYR A 70 -11.44 4.67 22.34
CA TYR A 70 -12.29 5.84 22.57
C TYR A 70 -13.67 5.45 23.09
N GLU A 71 -14.27 4.38 22.58
CA GLU A 71 -15.52 3.81 23.11
C GLU A 71 -15.35 3.39 24.57
N ASP A 72 -14.24 2.72 24.90
CA ASP A 72 -13.91 2.38 26.30
C ASP A 72 -13.75 3.63 27.18
N PHE A 73 -13.16 4.70 26.64
CA PHE A 73 -13.03 5.98 27.34
C PHE A 73 -14.40 6.62 27.58
N LEU A 74 -15.30 6.63 26.60
CA LEU A 74 -16.67 7.14 26.75
C LEU A 74 -17.47 6.33 27.77
N ASN A 75 -17.34 5.01 27.76
CA ASN A 75 -18.01 4.14 28.74
C ASN A 75 -17.57 4.41 30.19
N PHE A 76 -16.33 4.84 30.40
CA PHE A 76 -15.78 5.07 31.75
C PHE A 76 -15.88 6.52 32.22
N TYR A 77 -15.69 7.47 31.32
CA TYR A 77 -15.59 8.90 31.64
C TYR A 77 -16.68 9.78 30.99
N GLY A 78 -17.37 9.26 29.98
CA GLY A 78 -18.41 9.97 29.26
C GLY A 78 -19.69 10.13 30.06
N GLU A 79 -20.47 11.16 29.71
CA GLU A 79 -21.82 11.34 30.24
C GLU A 79 -22.83 10.37 29.58
N THR A 80 -22.53 9.95 28.36
CA THR A 80 -23.32 9.02 27.54
C THR A 80 -22.42 7.99 26.86
N GLU A 81 -22.95 6.79 26.60
CA GLU A 81 -22.26 5.74 25.83
C GLU A 81 -22.24 6.03 24.31
N ASP A 82 -23.02 7.01 23.85
CA ASP A 82 -23.09 7.40 22.45
C ASP A 82 -21.81 8.12 21.99
N PHE A 83 -21.43 7.86 20.74
CA PHE A 83 -20.28 8.52 20.12
C PHE A 83 -20.50 10.04 20.03
N THR A 84 -19.58 10.82 20.61
CA THR A 84 -19.55 12.28 20.53
C THR A 84 -18.16 12.76 20.11
N TYR A 85 -18.05 13.92 19.46
CA TYR A 85 -16.74 14.50 19.17
C TYR A 85 -16.22 15.38 20.31
N GLU A 86 -17.09 15.82 21.23
CA GLU A 86 -16.77 16.83 22.25
C GLU A 86 -15.70 16.35 23.24
N GLU A 87 -15.69 15.05 23.54
CA GLU A 87 -14.73 14.44 24.46
C GLU A 87 -13.41 14.03 23.77
N MET A 88 -13.31 14.15 22.44
CA MET A 88 -12.10 13.76 21.70
C MET A 88 -10.84 14.53 22.13
N PRO A 89 -10.88 15.87 22.33
CA PRO A 89 -9.70 16.59 22.83
C PRO A 89 -9.27 16.13 24.22
N ARG A 90 -10.20 15.73 25.10
CA ARG A 90 -9.87 15.18 26.43
C ARG A 90 -9.24 13.80 26.32
N PHE A 91 -9.79 12.94 25.47
CA PHE A 91 -9.24 11.63 25.16
C PHE A 91 -7.79 11.73 24.67
N PHE A 92 -7.52 12.57 23.67
CA PHE A 92 -6.16 12.73 23.12
C PHE A 92 -5.17 13.44 24.06
N LYS A 93 -5.65 14.18 25.07
CA LYS A 93 -4.79 14.79 26.11
C LYS A 93 -4.61 13.90 27.34
N SER A 94 -5.32 12.77 27.41
CA SER A 94 -5.20 11.82 28.51
C SER A 94 -3.83 11.13 28.51
N THR A 95 -3.29 10.84 29.69
CA THR A 95 -1.98 10.18 29.83
C THR A 95 -1.97 8.77 29.23
N THR A 96 -3.13 8.11 29.16
CA THR A 96 -3.25 6.74 28.65
C THR A 96 -3.33 6.72 27.13
N TYR A 97 -4.03 7.65 26.49
CA TYR A 97 -4.38 7.57 25.07
C TYR A 97 -3.71 8.63 24.18
N PHE A 98 -2.81 9.46 24.73
CA PHE A 98 -2.19 10.54 23.97
C PHE A 98 -1.50 10.08 22.67
N TYR A 99 -0.94 8.87 22.64
CA TYR A 99 -0.24 8.33 21.47
C TYR A 99 -1.19 8.11 20.27
N LEU A 100 -2.47 7.83 20.53
CA LEU A 100 -3.50 7.64 19.48
C LEU A 100 -3.83 8.94 18.74
N SER A 101 -3.48 10.10 19.31
CA SER A 101 -3.62 11.39 18.62
C SER A 101 -2.82 11.45 17.31
N SER A 102 -1.74 10.66 17.19
CA SER A 102 -0.94 10.60 15.97
C SER A 102 -1.63 9.83 14.84
N PHE A 103 -2.66 9.05 15.14
CA PHE A 103 -3.40 8.24 14.17
C PHE A 103 -4.56 9.01 13.54
N VAL A 104 -4.96 10.14 14.14
CA VAL A 104 -6.16 10.88 13.78
C VAL A 104 -5.83 12.32 13.45
N LYS A 105 -6.23 12.78 12.27
CA LYS A 105 -6.18 14.20 11.91
C LYS A 105 -7.46 14.88 12.39
N TYR A 106 -7.37 15.53 13.55
CA TYR A 106 -8.50 16.18 14.18
C TYR A 106 -8.33 17.70 14.30
N ASN A 107 -9.46 18.41 14.40
CA ASN A 107 -9.52 19.85 14.65
C ASN A 107 -10.24 20.12 15.97
N GLU A 108 -9.50 20.55 16.99
CA GLU A 108 -10.03 20.77 18.36
C GLU A 108 -11.29 21.66 18.39
N THR A 109 -11.35 22.75 17.62
CA THR A 109 -12.51 23.66 17.67
C THR A 109 -13.77 23.00 17.13
N ALA A 110 -13.65 22.26 16.02
CA ALA A 110 -14.78 21.53 15.44
C ALA A 110 -15.21 20.35 16.32
N CYS A 111 -14.29 19.74 17.07
CA CYS A 111 -14.62 18.68 18.03
C CYS A 111 -15.46 19.22 19.19
N LEU A 112 -15.11 20.39 19.76
CA LEU A 112 -15.88 21.03 20.83
C LEU A 112 -17.28 21.48 20.37
N GLU A 113 -17.46 21.75 19.08
CA GLU A 113 -18.76 22.05 18.46
C GLU A 113 -19.54 20.79 18.04
N ASN A 114 -19.03 19.61 18.38
CA ASN A 114 -19.56 18.31 17.99
C ASN A 114 -19.82 18.17 16.48
N SER A 115 -18.96 18.80 15.67
CA SER A 115 -19.12 18.85 14.21
C SER A 115 -18.41 17.67 13.55
N PRO A 116 -18.95 17.10 12.45
CA PRO A 116 -18.26 16.06 11.68
C PRO A 116 -16.91 16.52 11.11
N ALA A 117 -16.68 17.84 11.03
CA ALA A 117 -15.38 18.40 10.68
C ALA A 117 -14.29 18.18 11.75
N CYS A 118 -14.65 17.64 12.91
CA CYS A 118 -13.70 17.25 13.97
C CYS A 118 -12.67 16.27 13.43
N ILE A 119 -13.07 15.20 12.74
CA ILE A 119 -12.16 14.19 12.21
C ILE A 119 -12.21 14.20 10.68
N THR A 120 -11.10 14.62 10.09
CA THR A 120 -11.01 14.71 8.62
C THR A 120 -10.49 13.43 7.99
N SER A 121 -9.51 12.79 8.63
CA SER A 121 -8.93 11.53 8.18
C SER A 121 -8.25 10.83 9.35
N PHE A 122 -8.17 9.52 9.30
CA PHE A 122 -7.38 8.74 10.25
C PHE A 122 -6.83 7.49 9.59
N PHE A 123 -5.96 6.78 10.29
CA PHE A 123 -5.57 5.44 9.90
C PHE A 123 -5.61 4.49 11.09
N PHE A 124 -5.68 3.20 10.80
CA PHE A 124 -5.42 2.14 11.76
C PHE A 124 -4.30 1.25 11.24
N MET A 125 -3.68 0.50 12.14
CA MET A 125 -2.63 -0.44 11.78
C MET A 125 -3.08 -1.85 12.12
N THR A 126 -2.82 -2.80 11.24
CA THR A 126 -3.01 -4.22 11.52
C THR A 126 -1.81 -4.99 10.98
N ASN A 127 -1.51 -6.17 11.52
CA ASN A 127 -0.30 -6.89 11.15
C ASN A 127 -0.60 -8.15 10.35
N PHE A 128 0.26 -8.43 9.38
CA PHE A 128 0.20 -9.62 8.53
C PHE A 128 1.43 -10.50 8.71
N HIS A 129 1.32 -11.78 8.34
CA HIS A 129 2.36 -12.80 8.52
C HIS A 129 2.74 -13.55 7.23
N GLU A 130 3.79 -14.37 7.33
CA GLU A 130 4.26 -15.41 6.40
C GLU A 130 5.06 -14.95 5.16
N HIS A 131 4.73 -13.83 4.51
CA HIS A 131 5.26 -13.54 3.17
C HIS A 131 6.02 -12.20 3.09
N ILE A 132 7.33 -12.26 2.84
CA ILE A 132 8.18 -11.08 2.55
C ILE A 132 8.46 -10.93 1.05
N LYS A 133 8.39 -12.04 0.28
CA LYS A 133 8.80 -11.98 -1.12
C LYS A 133 7.75 -11.23 -1.91
N TYR A 134 8.20 -10.29 -2.72
CA TYR A 134 7.34 -9.35 -3.45
C TYR A 134 6.30 -10.05 -4.32
N HIS A 135 6.65 -11.17 -4.95
CA HIS A 135 5.69 -11.96 -5.74
C HIS A 135 4.62 -12.66 -4.89
N GLU A 136 4.94 -13.05 -3.65
CA GLU A 136 4.02 -13.69 -2.70
C GLU A 136 3.07 -12.66 -2.08
N LEU A 137 3.46 -11.39 -2.03
CA LEU A 137 2.65 -10.27 -1.56
C LEU A 137 1.64 -9.75 -2.60
N ILE A 138 1.79 -10.10 -3.88
CA ILE A 138 0.84 -9.70 -4.95
C ILE A 138 -0.61 -10.10 -4.63
N PRO A 139 -0.94 -11.36 -4.27
CA PRO A 139 -2.31 -11.74 -3.92
C PRO A 139 -2.85 -10.95 -2.72
N ALA A 140 -2.05 -10.76 -1.67
CA ALA A 140 -2.44 -9.98 -0.49
C ALA A 140 -2.74 -8.51 -0.86
N LEU A 141 -1.86 -7.87 -1.65
CA LEU A 141 -2.06 -6.50 -2.13
C LEU A 141 -3.33 -6.35 -2.98
N ARG A 142 -3.63 -7.34 -3.83
CA ARG A 142 -4.88 -7.36 -4.61
C ARG A 142 -6.10 -7.49 -3.72
N GLU A 143 -6.04 -8.32 -2.68
CA GLU A 143 -7.11 -8.47 -1.70
C GLU A 143 -7.33 -7.17 -0.91
N TRP A 144 -6.26 -6.55 -0.39
CA TRP A 144 -6.35 -5.27 0.31
C TRP A 144 -6.99 -4.18 -0.54
N ARG A 145 -6.67 -4.15 -1.85
CA ARG A 145 -7.30 -3.24 -2.82
C ARG A 145 -8.75 -3.60 -3.11
N ALA A 146 -9.07 -4.89 -3.19
CA ALA A 146 -10.44 -5.34 -3.38
C ALA A 146 -11.32 -4.98 -2.18
N ILE A 147 -10.80 -5.09 -0.95
CA ILE A 147 -11.47 -4.63 0.27
C ILE A 147 -11.68 -3.12 0.21
N ALA A 148 -10.64 -2.32 -0.07
CA ALA A 148 -10.77 -0.88 -0.21
C ALA A 148 -11.81 -0.46 -1.27
N ALA A 149 -11.85 -1.18 -2.41
CA ALA A 149 -12.78 -0.92 -3.50
C ALA A 149 -14.26 -1.19 -3.15
N LYS A 150 -14.55 -1.98 -2.10
CA LYS A 150 -15.92 -2.17 -1.60
C LYS A 150 -16.48 -0.91 -0.92
N TYR A 151 -15.60 0.00 -0.47
CA TYR A 151 -15.96 1.17 0.33
C TYR A 151 -15.51 2.49 -0.35
N PRO A 152 -15.98 2.78 -1.58
CA PRO A 152 -15.51 3.95 -2.34
C PRO A 152 -15.83 5.27 -1.65
N ASP A 153 -16.95 5.35 -0.92
CA ASP A 153 -17.39 6.56 -0.22
C ASP A 153 -16.45 6.98 0.92
N TYR A 154 -15.67 6.04 1.46
CA TYR A 154 -14.78 6.26 2.61
C TYR A 154 -13.34 6.58 2.21
N GLN A 155 -13.02 6.46 0.91
CA GLN A 155 -11.67 6.70 0.38
C GLN A 155 -10.61 5.92 1.17
N VAL A 156 -10.76 4.60 1.19
CA VAL A 156 -9.89 3.69 1.93
C VAL A 156 -8.61 3.41 1.12
N TYR A 157 -7.45 3.55 1.75
CA TYR A 157 -6.14 3.26 1.14
C TYR A 157 -5.30 2.40 2.07
N ALA A 158 -5.00 1.17 1.64
CA ALA A 158 -4.08 0.29 2.32
C ALA A 158 -2.64 0.57 1.88
N TYR A 159 -1.75 0.84 2.83
CA TYR A 159 -0.35 1.17 2.62
C TYR A 159 0.56 0.26 3.45
N SER A 160 1.54 -0.33 2.78
CA SER A 160 2.67 -1.03 3.38
C SER A 160 3.94 -0.62 2.65
N GLU A 161 5.09 -0.67 3.32
CA GLU A 161 6.40 -0.23 2.78
C GLU A 161 6.76 -0.93 1.46
N HIS A 162 6.35 -2.19 1.27
CA HIS A 162 6.60 -2.96 0.05
C HIS A 162 5.65 -2.63 -1.11
N SER A 163 4.51 -1.99 -0.85
CA SER A 163 3.44 -1.80 -1.86
C SER A 163 3.91 -1.06 -3.12
N PRO A 164 4.67 0.06 -3.03
CA PRO A 164 5.16 0.77 -4.22
C PRO A 164 6.10 -0.06 -5.09
N PHE A 165 6.92 -0.93 -4.47
CA PHE A 165 7.85 -1.80 -5.19
C PHE A 165 7.11 -2.93 -5.91
N ILE A 166 6.06 -3.49 -5.28
CA ILE A 166 5.19 -4.47 -5.94
C ILE A 166 4.50 -3.84 -7.15
N ASP A 167 4.01 -2.61 -7.02
CA ASP A 167 3.39 -1.89 -8.14
C ASP A 167 4.33 -1.64 -9.32
N GLN A 168 5.58 -1.26 -9.02
CA GLN A 168 6.61 -1.14 -10.05
C GLN A 168 6.83 -2.48 -10.74
N THR A 169 6.94 -3.56 -9.96
CA THR A 169 7.13 -4.92 -10.48
C THR A 169 5.99 -5.34 -11.41
N LEU A 170 4.74 -5.06 -11.06
CA LEU A 170 3.57 -5.32 -11.91
C LEU A 170 3.59 -4.49 -13.21
N ALA A 171 4.21 -3.31 -13.20
CA ALA A 171 4.33 -2.45 -14.37
C ALA A 171 5.50 -2.82 -15.31
N ILE A 172 6.48 -3.62 -14.87
CA ILE A 172 7.68 -3.97 -15.64
C ILE A 172 7.30 -4.55 -17.01
N ASP A 173 6.40 -5.53 -17.05
CA ASP A 173 6.04 -6.21 -18.30
C ASP A 173 5.51 -5.24 -19.35
N SER A 174 4.56 -4.38 -18.96
CA SER A 174 3.99 -3.37 -19.86
C SER A 174 5.03 -2.34 -20.32
N THR A 175 5.96 -1.97 -19.43
CA THR A 175 7.02 -1.00 -19.70
C THR A 175 8.07 -1.56 -20.67
N VAL A 176 8.40 -2.86 -20.56
CA VAL A 176 9.33 -3.54 -21.47
C VAL A 176 8.77 -3.59 -22.89
N TRP A 177 7.51 -4.01 -23.06
CA TRP A 177 6.88 -4.03 -24.39
C TRP A 177 6.69 -2.63 -24.96
N GLY A 178 6.27 -1.67 -24.14
CA GLY A 178 6.10 -0.27 -24.55
C GLY A 178 7.41 0.39 -24.99
N SER A 179 8.49 0.21 -24.23
CA SER A 179 9.81 0.75 -24.57
C SER A 179 10.40 0.11 -25.82
N MET A 180 10.23 -1.21 -26.01
CA MET A 180 10.64 -1.89 -27.24
C MET A 180 9.88 -1.37 -28.46
N GLY A 181 8.56 -1.19 -28.35
CA GLY A 181 7.74 -0.61 -29.41
C GLY A 181 8.15 0.83 -29.75
N ALA A 182 8.40 1.66 -28.74
CA ALA A 182 8.87 3.03 -28.91
C ALA A 182 10.24 3.09 -29.62
N ALA A 183 11.17 2.20 -29.26
CA ALA A 183 12.46 2.10 -29.93
C ALA A 183 12.32 1.75 -31.41
N LEU A 184 11.50 0.73 -31.73
CA LEU A 184 11.24 0.33 -33.11
C LEU A 184 10.60 1.44 -33.93
N LEU A 185 9.62 2.16 -33.35
CA LEU A 185 8.96 3.29 -33.99
C LEU A 185 9.94 4.43 -34.25
N CYS A 186 10.79 4.77 -33.27
CA CYS A 186 11.81 5.81 -33.41
C CYS A 186 12.81 5.46 -34.52
N THR A 187 13.28 4.22 -34.57
CA THR A 187 14.16 3.73 -35.65
C THR A 187 13.47 3.79 -37.02
N ALA A 188 12.20 3.38 -37.11
CA ALA A 188 11.44 3.42 -38.36
C ALA A 188 11.30 4.85 -38.89
N ILE A 189 10.96 5.80 -38.02
CA ILE A 189 10.82 7.23 -38.38
C ILE A 189 12.16 7.80 -38.84
N ALA A 190 13.24 7.55 -38.11
CA ALA A 190 14.57 8.03 -38.49
C ALA A 190 15.00 7.47 -39.85
N CYS A 191 14.86 6.16 -40.06
CA CYS A 191 15.20 5.53 -41.34
C CYS A 191 14.34 6.07 -42.49
N PHE A 192 13.03 6.31 -42.27
CA PHE A 192 12.16 6.90 -43.29
C PHE A 192 12.59 8.31 -43.71
N ILE A 193 13.05 9.14 -42.77
CA ILE A 193 13.51 10.52 -43.05
C ILE A 193 14.82 10.53 -43.83
N PHE A 194 15.81 9.70 -43.44
CA PHE A 194 17.15 9.75 -44.01
C PHE A 194 17.36 8.83 -45.23
N ILE A 195 16.69 7.67 -45.28
CA ILE A 195 16.87 6.65 -46.31
C ILE A 195 15.48 6.14 -46.74
N PRO A 196 14.82 6.79 -47.72
CA PRO A 196 13.46 6.45 -48.14
C PRO A 196 13.42 5.16 -48.99
N ASN A 197 13.90 4.06 -48.43
CA ASN A 197 13.85 2.71 -49.01
C ASN A 197 13.20 1.75 -48.01
N ILE A 198 12.03 1.22 -48.38
CA ILE A 198 11.22 0.34 -47.53
C ILE A 198 12.00 -0.92 -47.09
N ALA A 199 12.82 -1.49 -47.97
CA ALA A 199 13.62 -2.67 -47.63
C ALA A 199 14.65 -2.37 -46.54
N CYS A 200 15.24 -1.18 -46.55
CA CYS A 200 16.22 -0.74 -45.54
C CYS A 200 15.55 -0.47 -44.18
N ILE A 201 14.34 0.10 -44.19
CA ILE A 201 13.56 0.36 -42.97
C ILE A 201 13.19 -0.97 -42.29
N ILE A 202 12.68 -1.94 -43.05
CA ILE A 202 12.29 -3.25 -42.52
C ILE A 202 13.49 -3.99 -41.93
N THR A 203 14.64 -4.02 -42.64
CA THR A 203 15.84 -4.69 -42.13
C THR A 203 16.40 -4.02 -40.88
N ALA A 204 16.33 -2.69 -40.78
CA ALA A 204 16.73 -1.95 -39.58
C ALA A 204 15.80 -2.23 -38.38
N CYS A 205 14.48 -2.25 -38.58
CA CYS A 205 13.55 -2.61 -37.51
C CYS A 205 13.74 -4.06 -37.04
N LEU A 206 13.95 -5.00 -37.97
CA LEU A 206 14.21 -6.40 -37.63
C LEU A 206 15.52 -6.59 -36.87
N SER A 207 16.57 -5.82 -37.18
CA SER A 207 17.84 -5.90 -36.44
C SER A 207 17.67 -5.38 -35.00
N VAL A 208 16.97 -4.26 -34.81
CA VAL A 208 16.66 -3.73 -33.47
C VAL A 208 15.80 -4.70 -32.66
N LEU A 209 14.77 -5.29 -33.28
CA LEU A 209 13.93 -6.30 -32.64
C LEU A 209 14.76 -7.54 -32.25
N SER A 210 15.63 -8.01 -33.14
CA SER A 210 16.51 -9.15 -32.87
C SER A 210 17.45 -8.89 -31.69
N ILE A 211 18.00 -7.69 -31.58
CA ILE A 211 18.86 -7.31 -30.46
C ILE A 211 18.05 -7.28 -29.16
N ALA A 212 16.85 -6.68 -29.16
CA ALA A 212 15.99 -6.60 -27.98
C ALA A 212 15.58 -8.00 -27.47
N ILE A 213 15.12 -8.88 -28.36
CA ILE A 213 14.77 -10.26 -28.01
C ILE A 213 16.01 -11.04 -27.53
N GLY A 214 17.15 -10.86 -28.20
CA GLY A 214 18.41 -11.50 -27.81
C GLY A 214 18.87 -11.11 -26.40
N LEU A 215 18.77 -9.83 -26.06
CA LEU A 215 19.09 -9.34 -24.71
C LEU A 215 18.15 -9.93 -23.66
N LEU A 216 16.83 -9.93 -23.91
CA LEU A 216 15.85 -10.54 -22.99
C LEU A 216 16.09 -12.05 -22.83
N GLY A 217 16.40 -12.76 -23.91
CA GLY A 217 16.72 -14.19 -23.88
C GLY A 217 17.99 -14.50 -23.08
N MET A 218 19.05 -13.72 -23.27
CA MET A 218 20.28 -13.87 -22.47
C MET A 218 20.05 -13.55 -21.00
N LEU A 219 19.27 -12.52 -20.67
CA LEU A 219 18.91 -12.18 -19.29
C LEU A 219 18.07 -13.28 -18.62
N SER A 220 17.19 -13.93 -19.38
CA SER A 220 16.42 -15.09 -18.90
C SER A 220 17.33 -16.30 -18.59
N LEU A 221 18.33 -16.58 -19.43
CA LEU A 221 19.26 -17.70 -19.23
C LEU A 221 20.22 -17.46 -18.07
N TRP A 222 20.57 -16.20 -17.80
CA TRP A 222 21.50 -15.86 -16.72
C TRP A 222 20.87 -15.89 -15.32
N GLY A 223 19.58 -16.22 -15.20
CA GLY A 223 18.86 -16.28 -13.92
C GLY A 223 18.50 -14.91 -13.32
N LYS A 224 19.13 -13.81 -13.78
CA LYS A 224 18.90 -12.45 -13.29
C LYS A 224 17.49 -11.91 -13.52
N PHE A 225 16.73 -12.50 -14.45
CA PHE A 225 15.30 -12.18 -14.62
C PHE A 225 14.46 -12.66 -13.43
N LYS A 226 14.83 -13.81 -12.84
CA LYS A 226 14.25 -14.32 -11.58
C LYS A 226 14.67 -13.44 -10.39
N ASP A 227 15.89 -12.90 -10.46
CA ASP A 227 16.45 -11.80 -9.67
C ASP A 227 15.47 -10.63 -9.44
N ILE A 228 14.99 -10.09 -10.55
CA ILE A 228 14.19 -8.86 -10.61
C ILE A 228 12.74 -9.08 -10.14
N GLN A 229 12.22 -10.32 -10.21
CA GLN A 229 10.89 -10.68 -9.70
C GLN A 229 10.90 -11.19 -8.25
N ASN A 230 12.08 -11.52 -7.70
CA ASN A 230 12.25 -11.95 -6.31
C ASN A 230 12.85 -10.87 -5.38
N LEU A 231 13.29 -9.75 -5.96
CA LEU A 231 13.51 -8.46 -5.29
C LEU A 231 12.21 -7.73 -5.04
#